data_AF-A0A3C1FJX5-F1
#
_entry.id   AF-A0A3C1FJX5-F1
#
_cell.length_a   1.000
_cell.length_b   1.000
_cell.length_c   1.000
_cell.angle_alpha   90.00
_cell.angle_beta   90.00
_cell.angle_gamma   90.00
#
_symmetry.space_group_name_H-M   'P 1'
#
loop_
_entity.id
_entity.type
_entity.pdbx_description
1 polymer ?
#
loop_
_entity_poly.entity_id
_entity_poly.type
_entity_poly.pdbx_seq_one_letter_code
_entity_poly.pdbx_strand_id
1 'polypeptide(L)'
;AQARGYKPGRFSFNVKGGRCEACQGDGVIKIEMHFLPDVYVQCDICKGKRYNRETLEVTFRDKSIADILDMTVEDAAEFFKAVPAVRDKLVTLKRVGLGYIKVGQQATTLSG
;
A
#
# COMPACT_ATOMS: atom_id res chain seq x y z
N ALA A 1 4.62 0.79 17.58
CA ALA A 1 3.19 1.17 17.48
C ALA A 1 2.56 1.47 18.84
N GLN A 2 2.66 0.53 19.80
CA GLN A 2 1.96 0.62 21.10
C GLN A 2 2.41 1.81 21.97
N ALA A 3 3.69 2.18 21.92
CA ALA A 3 4.23 3.34 22.64
C ALA A 3 3.67 4.71 22.21
N ARG A 4 3.09 4.81 20.99
CA ARG A 4 2.49 6.05 20.46
C ARG A 4 0.95 6.03 20.45
N GLY A 5 0.32 4.96 20.96
CA GLY A 5 -1.14 4.82 21.00
C GLY A 5 -1.84 4.70 19.64
N TYR A 6 -1.10 4.36 18.58
CA TYR A 6 -1.67 4.23 17.24
C TYR A 6 -2.62 3.05 17.14
N LYS A 7 -3.84 3.33 16.65
CA LYS A 7 -4.88 2.35 16.35
C LYS A 7 -4.76 1.86 14.90
N PRO A 8 -5.41 0.74 14.52
CA PRO A 8 -5.37 0.24 13.14
C PRO A 8 -5.73 1.28 12.08
N GLY A 9 -6.65 2.20 12.38
CA GLY A 9 -7.04 3.30 11.47
C GLY A 9 -5.89 4.21 11.07
N ARG A 10 -4.81 4.32 11.86
CA ARG A 10 -3.59 5.07 11.49
C ARG A 10 -2.93 4.48 10.23
N PHE A 11 -3.04 3.17 10.02
CA PHE A 11 -2.42 2.47 8.89
C PHE A 11 -3.37 2.32 7.69
N SER A 12 -4.54 2.94 7.72
CA SER A 12 -5.44 3.00 6.57
C SER A 12 -5.12 4.23 5.73
N PHE A 13 -4.83 4.03 4.44
CA PHE A 13 -4.65 5.14 3.50
C PHE A 13 -5.98 5.80 3.11
N ASN A 14 -7.13 5.16 3.39
CA ASN A 14 -8.47 5.65 3.04
C ASN A 14 -9.06 6.64 4.05
N VAL A 15 -8.44 6.81 5.23
CA VAL A 15 -8.95 7.67 6.30
C VAL A 15 -7.88 8.67 6.76
N LYS A 16 -8.33 9.83 7.21
CA LYS A 16 -7.44 10.86 7.77
C LYS A 16 -6.70 10.31 9.00
N GLY A 17 -5.48 10.80 9.19
CA GLY A 17 -4.65 10.51 10.36
C GLY A 17 -3.25 10.08 9.97
N GLY A 18 -3.10 8.94 9.30
CA GLY A 18 -1.78 8.43 8.89
C GLY A 18 -1.47 8.49 7.40
N ARG A 19 -2.48 8.69 6.56
CA ARG A 19 -2.31 8.87 5.12
C ARG A 19 -1.55 10.17 4.79
N CYS A 20 -1.02 10.24 3.58
CA CYS A 20 -0.53 11.50 3.02
C CYS A 20 -1.73 12.38 2.66
N GLU A 21 -1.85 13.56 3.28
CA GLU A 21 -2.98 14.47 3.01
C GLU A 21 -2.88 15.16 1.64
N ALA A 22 -1.67 15.29 1.06
CA ALA A 22 -1.49 15.92 -0.25
C ALA A 22 -2.13 15.10 -1.39
N CYS A 23 -2.01 13.78 -1.35
CA CYS A 23 -2.66 12.87 -2.32
C CYS A 23 -3.84 12.10 -1.71
N GLN A 24 -4.27 12.47 -0.51
CA GLN A 24 -5.34 11.80 0.24
C GLN A 24 -5.23 10.28 0.36
N GLY A 25 -4.01 9.75 0.30
CA GLY A 25 -3.72 8.31 0.38
C GLY A 25 -3.60 7.58 -0.97
N ASP A 26 -3.85 8.23 -2.10
CA ASP A 26 -3.78 7.57 -3.42
C ASP A 26 -2.34 7.24 -3.81
N GLY A 27 -1.39 8.07 -3.39
CA GLY A 27 0.03 7.99 -3.79
C GLY A 27 0.32 8.65 -5.14
N VAL A 28 -0.74 9.02 -5.86
CA VAL A 28 -0.71 9.75 -7.13
C VAL A 28 -1.64 10.96 -7.03
N ILE A 29 -1.43 11.94 -7.90
CA ILE A 29 -2.31 13.07 -8.13
C ILE A 29 -2.90 12.90 -9.53
N LYS A 30 -4.23 12.93 -9.62
CA LYS A 30 -4.95 12.90 -10.88
C LYS A 30 -4.96 14.31 -11.47
N ILE A 31 -4.50 14.45 -12.71
CA ILE A 31 -4.55 15.70 -13.48
C ILE A 31 -5.61 15.53 -14.54
N GLU A 32 -6.70 16.28 -14.41
CA GLU A 32 -7.79 16.28 -15.38
C GLU A 32 -7.40 17.07 -16.62
N MET A 33 -7.59 16.45 -17.78
CA MET A 33 -7.23 17.03 -19.07
C MET A 33 -8.48 17.15 -19.93
N HIS A 34 -8.71 18.33 -20.54
CA HIS A 34 -9.95 18.61 -21.25
C HIS A 34 -10.23 17.72 -22.46
N PHE A 35 -9.19 17.17 -23.10
CA PHE A 35 -9.29 16.45 -24.38
C PHE A 35 -8.54 15.11 -24.43
N LEU A 36 -7.82 14.78 -23.36
CA LEU A 36 -6.98 13.59 -23.29
C LEU A 36 -7.39 12.78 -22.05
N PRO A 37 -7.08 11.48 -22.01
CA PRO A 37 -7.27 10.70 -20.81
C PRO A 37 -6.54 11.35 -19.63
N ASP A 38 -7.18 11.29 -18.46
CA ASP A 38 -6.59 11.80 -17.23
C ASP A 38 -5.23 11.17 -16.96
N VAL A 39 -4.28 11.98 -16.52
CA VAL A 39 -2.92 11.52 -16.23
C VAL A 39 -2.74 11.42 -14.72
N TYR A 40 -2.09 10.34 -14.29
CA TYR A 40 -1.73 10.12 -12.89
C TYR A 40 -0.25 10.40 -12.70
N VAL A 41 0.08 11.40 -11.89
CA VAL A 41 1.46 11.75 -11.56
C VAL A 41 1.76 11.30 -10.14
N GLN A 42 2.92 10.71 -9.91
CA GLN A 42 3.34 10.31 -8.56
C GLN A 42 3.35 11.53 -7.63
N CYS A 43 2.76 11.37 -6.44
CA CYS A 43 2.73 12.43 -5.44
C CYS A 43 4.16 12.81 -5.02
N ASP A 44 4.48 14.09 -5.10
CA ASP A 44 5.78 14.65 -4.77
C ASP A 44 6.08 14.65 -3.26
N ILE A 45 5.07 14.70 -2.40
CA ILE A 45 5.22 14.69 -0.94
C ILE A 45 5.54 13.29 -0.42
N CYS A 46 4.69 12.30 -0.70
CA CYS A 46 4.89 10.94 -0.19
C CYS A 46 5.72 10.05 -1.14
N LYS A 47 6.04 10.53 -2.35
CA LYS A 47 6.74 9.76 -3.39
C LYS A 47 6.06 8.42 -3.65
N GLY A 48 4.72 8.38 -3.70
CA GLY A 48 3.95 7.16 -3.94
C GLY A 48 3.71 6.28 -2.71
N LYS A 49 4.31 6.59 -1.55
CA LYS A 49 4.20 5.77 -0.34
C LYS A 49 2.85 5.83 0.37
N ARG A 50 1.94 6.73 -0.03
CA ARG A 50 0.56 6.88 0.50
C ARG A 50 0.41 7.33 1.96
N TYR A 51 1.47 7.31 2.76
CA TYR A 51 1.45 7.64 4.19
C TYR A 51 2.38 8.80 4.54
N ASN A 52 2.13 9.44 5.69
CA ASN A 52 3.04 10.42 6.27
C ASN A 52 4.25 9.74 6.95
N ARG A 53 5.29 10.54 7.20
CA ARG A 53 6.58 10.06 7.74
C ARG A 53 6.39 9.33 9.08
N GLU A 54 5.57 9.86 9.97
CA GLU A 54 5.36 9.30 11.31
C GLU A 54 4.71 7.91 11.26
N THR A 55 3.89 7.65 10.24
CA THR A 55 3.29 6.32 10.03
C THR A 55 4.31 5.34 9.43
N LEU A 56 5.19 5.82 8.56
CA LEU A 56 6.24 5.00 7.94
C LEU A 56 7.36 4.62 8.92
N GLU A 57 7.57 5.39 9.99
CA GLU A 57 8.50 5.04 11.08
C GLU A 57 8.09 3.78 11.85
N VAL A 58 6.82 3.37 11.77
CA VAL A 58 6.36 2.15 12.42
C VAL A 58 6.65 0.96 11.52
N THR A 59 7.54 0.10 12.00
CA THR A 59 7.95 -1.11 11.30
C THR A 59 7.38 -2.38 11.94
N PHE A 60 7.20 -3.39 11.10
CA PHE A 60 6.96 -4.77 11.48
C PHE A 60 8.01 -5.61 10.78
N ARG A 61 8.86 -6.32 11.54
CA ARG A 61 10.02 -7.07 10.99
C ARG A 61 10.85 -6.20 10.02
N ASP A 62 11.24 -5.02 10.50
CA ASP A 62 12.06 -4.04 9.78
C ASP A 62 11.47 -3.46 8.49
N LYS A 63 10.15 -3.63 8.29
CA LYS A 63 9.44 -3.09 7.13
C LYS A 63 8.28 -2.21 7.55
N SER A 64 8.17 -1.04 6.93
CA SER A 64 7.04 -0.14 7.09
C SER A 64 5.80 -0.67 6.37
N ILE A 65 4.64 -0.08 6.64
CA ILE A 65 3.40 -0.42 5.92
C ILE A 65 3.53 -0.21 4.39
N ALA A 66 4.29 0.81 3.95
CA ALA A 66 4.52 1.04 2.53
C ALA A 66 5.42 -0.03 1.92
N ASP A 67 6.44 -0.49 2.64
CA ASP A 67 7.31 -1.57 2.17
C ASP A 67 6.53 -2.89 2.03
N ILE A 68 5.59 -3.14 2.95
CA ILE A 68 4.69 -4.31 2.88
C ILE A 68 3.76 -4.22 1.66
N LEU A 69 3.19 -3.04 1.39
CA LEU A 69 2.35 -2.83 0.21
C LEU A 69 3.13 -2.90 -1.10
N ASP A 70 4.44 -2.66 -1.09
CA ASP A 70 5.30 -2.75 -2.28
C ASP A 70 5.81 -4.16 -2.58
N MET A 71 5.63 -5.12 -1.66
CA MET A 71 5.97 -6.53 -1.88
C MET A 71 5.12 -7.15 -2.98
N THR A 72 5.71 -8.10 -3.70
CA THR A 72 4.92 -9.05 -4.50
C THR A 72 4.07 -9.93 -3.59
N VAL A 73 2.98 -10.49 -4.13
CA VAL A 73 2.16 -11.47 -3.40
C VAL A 73 3.00 -12.67 -2.96
N GLU A 74 3.95 -13.11 -3.79
CA GLU A 74 4.87 -14.19 -3.48
C GLU A 74 5.76 -13.87 -2.27
N ASP A 75 6.43 -12.72 -2.27
CA ASP A 75 7.27 -12.28 -1.15
C ASP A 75 6.45 -12.07 0.12
N ALA A 76 5.26 -11.49 -0.01
CA ALA A 76 4.37 -11.25 1.11
C ALA A 76 3.88 -12.56 1.74
N ALA A 77 3.61 -13.60 0.94
CA ALA A 77 3.19 -14.90 1.45
C ALA A 77 4.26 -15.53 2.36
N GLU A 78 5.53 -15.43 1.96
CA GLU A 78 6.66 -15.90 2.77
C GLU A 78 6.89 -15.00 4.00
N PHE A 79 6.83 -13.68 3.81
CA PHE A 79 7.00 -12.71 4.89
C PHE A 79 5.96 -12.90 6.01
N PHE A 80 4.71 -13.21 5.66
CA PHE A 80 3.62 -13.47 6.60
C PHE A 80 3.45 -14.95 6.97
N LYS A 81 4.43 -15.83 6.74
CA LYS A 81 4.30 -17.27 7.02
C LYS A 81 3.82 -17.64 8.44
N ALA A 82 4.16 -16.81 9.42
CA ALA A 82 3.79 -16.98 10.83
C ALA A 82 2.44 -16.34 11.20
N VAL A 83 1.71 -15.75 10.24
CA VAL A 83 0.41 -15.11 10.42
C VAL A 83 -0.61 -15.80 9.49
N PRO A 84 -1.22 -16.93 9.91
CA PRO A 84 -2.07 -17.76 9.05
C PRO A 84 -3.17 -16.99 8.33
N ALA A 85 -3.89 -16.12 9.04
CA ALA A 85 -5.02 -15.36 8.49
C ALA A 85 -4.66 -14.43 7.32
N VAL A 86 -3.40 -14.02 7.19
CA VAL A 86 -2.89 -13.20 6.08
C VAL A 86 -2.24 -14.10 5.02
N ARG A 87 -1.37 -15.01 5.45
CA ARG A 87 -0.69 -15.97 4.58
C ARG A 87 -1.66 -16.73 3.68
N ASP A 88 -2.74 -17.27 4.23
CA ASP A 88 -3.63 -18.16 3.49
C ASP A 88 -4.34 -17.41 2.34
N LYS A 89 -4.64 -16.12 2.51
CA LYS A 89 -5.16 -15.24 1.45
C LYS A 89 -4.11 -14.98 0.36
N LEU A 90 -2.87 -14.69 0.74
CA LEU A 90 -1.77 -14.45 -0.20
C LEU A 90 -1.40 -15.72 -0.98
N VAL A 91 -1.38 -16.88 -0.32
CA VAL A 91 -1.18 -18.19 -0.96
C VAL A 91 -2.29 -18.47 -1.98
N THR A 92 -3.53 -18.06 -1.69
CA THR A 92 -4.64 -18.21 -2.65
C THR A 92 -4.40 -17.39 -3.92
N LEU A 93 -3.99 -16.13 -3.79
CA LEU A 93 -3.58 -15.29 -4.92
C LEU A 93 -2.40 -15.89 -5.70
N LYS A 94 -1.40 -16.42 -4.99
CA LYS A 94 -0.27 -17.11 -5.63
C LYS A 94 -0.72 -18.34 -6.44
N ARG A 95 -1.64 -19.14 -5.92
CA ARG A 95 -2.15 -20.37 -6.59
C ARG A 95 -2.89 -20.08 -7.90
N VAL A 96 -3.52 -18.92 -8.01
CA VAL A 96 -4.19 -18.50 -9.26
C VAL A 96 -3.23 -17.79 -10.24
N GLY A 97 -1.92 -17.80 -9.97
CA GLY A 97 -0.89 -17.25 -10.85
C GLY A 97 -0.57 -15.78 -10.60
N LEU A 98 -1.17 -15.13 -9.60
CA LEU A 98 -0.95 -13.72 -9.29
C LEU A 98 0.22 -13.49 -8.32
N GLY A 99 1.27 -14.33 -8.36
CA GLY A 99 2.42 -14.20 -7.46
C GLY A 99 3.22 -12.91 -7.69
N TYR A 100 3.25 -12.42 -8.93
CA TYR A 100 4.11 -11.32 -9.38
C TYR A 100 3.53 -9.92 -9.12
N ILE A 101 2.22 -9.80 -8.86
CA ILE A 101 1.61 -8.49 -8.62
C ILE A 101 1.98 -7.99 -7.22
N LYS A 102 2.04 -6.67 -7.05
CA LYS A 102 2.29 -6.07 -5.74
C LYS A 102 1.02 -6.04 -4.90
N VAL A 103 1.14 -6.23 -3.58
CA VAL A 103 0.00 -6.22 -2.63
C VAL A 103 -0.79 -4.92 -2.70
N GLY A 104 -0.12 -3.78 -2.84
CA GLY A 104 -0.70 -2.45 -2.92
C GLY A 104 -0.93 -1.92 -4.34
N GLN A 105 -0.77 -2.75 -5.37
CA GLN A 105 -0.92 -2.34 -6.77
C GLN A 105 -2.31 -1.75 -7.00
N GLN A 106 -2.38 -0.64 -7.75
CA GLN A 106 -3.65 0.02 -8.04
C GLN A 106 -4.49 -0.84 -8.97
N ALA A 107 -5.77 -1.03 -8.63
CA ALA A 107 -6.69 -1.83 -9.43
C ALA A 107 -6.82 -1.31 -10.87
N THR A 108 -6.75 0.01 -11.07
CA THR A 108 -6.77 0.67 -12.39
C THR A 108 -5.59 0.33 -13.29
N THR A 109 -4.55 -0.30 -12.75
CA THR A 109 -3.34 -0.72 -13.49
C THR A 109 -3.28 -2.22 -13.74
N LEU A 110 -4.26 -2.98 -13.26
CA LEU A 110 -4.33 -4.42 -13.50
C LEU A 110 -4.97 -4.69 -14.87
N SER A 111 -4.41 -5.66 -15.60
CA SER A 111 -5.00 -6.16 -16.83
C SER A 111 -6.28 -6.95 -16.53
N GLY A 112 -7.29 -6.78 -17.38
CA GLY A 112 -8.53 -7.58 -17.37
C GLY A 112 -8.38 -8.93 -18.05
#